data_AF-A0A963J3I3-F1
#
_entry.id   AF-A0A963J3I3-F1
#
_cell.length_a   1.000
_cell.length_b   1.000
_cell.length_c   1.000
_cell.angle_alpha   90.00
_cell.angle_beta   90.00
_cell.angle_gamma   90.00
#
_symmetry.space_group_name_H-M   'P 1'
#
loop_
_entity.id
_entity.type
_entity.pdbx_description
1 polymer ?
#
loop_
_entity_poly.entity_id
_entity_poly.type
_entity_poly.pdbx_seq_one_letter_code
_entity_poly.pdbx_strand_id
1 'polypeptide(L)'
;MHDTLERKVALLETVFRRIQATRMEGVPLLHPDLHVQAIGFAPEPKAPVAMGVLVTPWFMNLLRFPLGDAPDASLEGKLQWDGHHLSFIEGFEAEFGAFAICSLASPMFEYRDQDAAVATAREVLAQLRSPRVATQTPDPQRRRFLLGRGAVQPAERSTARMKGSA
;
A
#
# COMPACT_ATOMS: atom_id res chain seq x y z
N MET A 1 20.56 9.84 -12.58
CA MET A 1 19.41 9.24 -11.86
C MET A 1 18.36 10.29 -11.49
N HIS A 2 18.73 11.40 -10.85
CA HIS A 2 17.79 12.50 -10.53
C HIS A 2 17.12 13.10 -11.77
N ASP A 3 17.92 13.50 -12.77
CA ASP A 3 17.41 14.05 -14.04
C ASP A 3 16.48 13.09 -14.82
N THR A 4 16.77 11.78 -14.80
CA THR A 4 15.88 10.76 -15.40
C THR A 4 14.52 10.69 -14.71
N LEU A 5 14.52 10.76 -13.37
CA LEU A 5 13.30 10.75 -12.58
C LEU A 5 12.46 11.99 -12.85
N GLU A 6 13.06 13.18 -12.80
CA GLU A 6 12.36 14.45 -13.07
C GLU A 6 11.72 14.46 -14.47
N ARG A 7 12.45 14.02 -15.50
CA ARG A 7 11.91 13.89 -16.86
C ARG A 7 10.74 12.93 -16.94
N LYS A 8 10.82 11.77 -16.28
CA LYS A 8 9.71 10.81 -16.22
C LYS A 8 8.51 11.40 -15.47
N VAL A 9 8.72 12.08 -14.35
CA VAL A 9 7.64 12.74 -13.60
C VAL A 9 6.93 13.81 -14.44
N ALA A 10 7.69 14.66 -15.15
CA ALA A 10 7.11 15.66 -16.04
C ALA A 10 6.31 15.03 -17.21
N LEU A 11 6.81 13.91 -17.75
CA LEU A 11 6.12 13.15 -18.79
C LEU A 11 4.82 12.51 -18.25
N LEU A 12 4.86 11.95 -17.04
CA LEU A 12 3.69 11.38 -16.38
C LEU A 12 2.57 12.41 -16.26
N GLU A 13 2.87 13.60 -15.72
CA GLU A 13 1.87 14.65 -15.61
C GLU A 13 1.35 15.10 -16.97
N THR A 14 2.23 15.18 -17.97
CA THR A 14 1.83 15.57 -19.33
C THR A 14 0.84 14.57 -19.93
N VAL A 15 1.11 13.27 -19.79
CA VAL A 15 0.19 12.20 -20.23
C VAL A 15 -1.13 12.28 -19.49
N PHE A 16 -1.13 12.43 -18.17
CA PHE A 16 -2.37 12.51 -17.40
C PHE A 16 -3.17 13.80 -17.64
N ARG A 17 -2.51 14.94 -17.92
CA ARG A 17 -3.19 16.16 -18.38
C ARG A 17 -3.85 15.95 -19.74
N ARG A 18 -3.19 15.23 -20.66
CA ARG A 18 -3.81 14.85 -21.94
C ARG A 18 -5.01 13.93 -21.72
N ILE A 19 -4.94 12.98 -20.79
CA ILE A 19 -6.07 12.11 -20.42
C ILE A 19 -7.25 12.96 -19.91
N GLN A 20 -6.96 13.93 -19.04
CA GLN A 20 -7.96 14.87 -18.53
C GLN A 20 -8.68 15.59 -19.68
N ALA A 21 -7.91 16.12 -20.64
CA ALA A 21 -8.42 16.90 -21.76
C ALA A 21 -9.03 16.08 -22.91
N THR A 22 -8.99 14.74 -22.84
CA THR A 22 -9.50 13.87 -23.90
C THR A 22 -10.47 12.83 -23.34
N ARG A 23 -9.94 11.73 -22.80
CA ARG A 23 -10.73 10.60 -22.30
C ARG A 23 -11.66 10.96 -21.14
N MET A 24 -11.29 11.97 -20.35
CA MET A 24 -12.10 12.42 -19.22
C MET A 24 -12.91 13.68 -19.50
N GLU A 25 -12.83 14.25 -20.71
CA GLU A 25 -13.57 15.44 -21.07
C GLU A 25 -15.09 15.19 -20.92
N GLY A 26 -15.79 16.11 -20.26
CA GLY A 26 -17.24 16.02 -20.03
C GLY A 26 -17.68 14.96 -19.02
N VAL A 27 -16.76 14.19 -18.42
CA VAL A 27 -17.11 13.22 -17.38
C VAL A 27 -17.48 13.97 -16.09
N PRO A 28 -18.68 13.76 -15.50
CA PRO A 28 -19.14 14.48 -14.31
C PRO A 28 -18.44 14.04 -13.01
N LEU A 29 -17.26 13.41 -13.12
CA LEU A 29 -16.40 12.97 -12.03
C LEU A 29 -15.24 13.96 -11.77
N LEU A 30 -15.00 14.90 -12.69
CA LEU A 30 -13.87 15.82 -12.60
C LEU A 30 -14.13 16.89 -11.53
N HIS A 31 -13.26 16.94 -10.52
CA HIS A 31 -13.23 18.04 -9.58
C HIS A 31 -12.65 19.31 -10.24
N PRO A 32 -13.38 20.42 -10.34
CA PRO A 32 -12.95 21.60 -11.11
C PRO A 32 -11.73 22.31 -10.51
N ASP A 33 -11.59 22.31 -9.18
CA ASP A 33 -10.48 22.99 -8.49
C ASP A 33 -9.22 22.13 -8.33
N LEU A 34 -9.22 20.90 -8.87
CA LEU A 34 -8.06 20.02 -8.84
C LEU A 34 -7.40 19.95 -10.21
N HIS A 35 -6.12 19.64 -10.22
CA HIS A 35 -5.35 19.39 -11.43
C HIS A 35 -4.39 18.22 -11.25
N VAL A 36 -3.92 17.70 -12.39
CA VAL A 36 -2.93 16.63 -12.42
C VAL A 36 -1.62 17.12 -11.80
N GLN A 37 -1.17 16.44 -10.75
CA GLN A 37 0.07 16.76 -10.06
C GLN A 37 0.76 15.50 -9.51
N ALA A 38 2.04 15.35 -9.80
CA ALA A 38 2.88 14.29 -9.28
C ALA A 38 3.59 14.73 -7.99
N ILE A 39 3.36 14.00 -6.90
CA ILE A 39 3.81 14.37 -5.56
C ILE A 39 4.88 13.38 -5.07
N GLY A 40 6.03 13.94 -4.72
CA GLY A 40 7.04 13.28 -3.90
C GLY A 40 7.63 12.01 -4.50
N PHE A 41 7.66 11.86 -5.83
CA PHE A 41 8.27 10.70 -6.47
C PHE A 41 9.75 10.56 -6.09
N ALA A 42 10.13 9.35 -5.68
CA ALA A 42 11.51 9.02 -5.32
C ALA A 42 11.84 7.59 -5.77
N PRO A 43 13.12 7.28 -6.03
CA PRO A 43 13.56 5.91 -6.30
C PRO A 43 13.32 5.01 -5.09
N GLU A 44 12.86 3.79 -5.33
CA GLU A 44 12.73 2.77 -4.29
C GLU A 44 14.11 2.16 -3.96
N PRO A 45 14.52 2.05 -2.68
CA PRO A 45 15.86 1.58 -2.33
C PRO A 45 16.17 0.13 -2.76
N LYS A 46 15.13 -0.70 -2.91
CA LYS A 46 15.25 -2.16 -3.14
C LYS A 46 14.81 -2.61 -4.54
N ALA A 47 14.41 -1.68 -5.41
CA ALA A 47 13.89 -2.00 -6.73
C ALA A 47 14.21 -0.87 -7.72
N PRO A 48 14.42 -1.19 -9.01
CA PRO A 48 14.71 -0.20 -10.05
C PRO A 48 13.44 0.57 -10.49
N VAL A 49 12.63 1.00 -9.54
CA VAL A 49 11.37 1.72 -9.76
C VAL A 49 11.38 3.02 -8.98
N ALA A 50 10.61 4.00 -9.44
CA ALA A 50 10.24 5.16 -8.66
C ALA A 50 8.81 5.01 -8.14
N MET A 51 8.54 5.58 -6.97
CA MET A 51 7.20 5.60 -6.38
C MET A 51 6.87 6.99 -5.82
N GLY A 52 5.64 7.42 -6.04
CA GLY A 52 5.07 8.68 -5.57
C GLY A 52 3.55 8.65 -5.63
N VAL A 53 2.90 9.78 -5.36
CA VAL A 53 1.45 9.90 -5.46
C VAL A 53 1.09 10.75 -6.68
N LEU A 54 0.15 10.28 -7.48
CA LEU A 54 -0.45 11.06 -8.56
C LEU A 54 -1.83 11.54 -8.12
N VAL A 55 -1.98 12.85 -8.00
CA VAL A 55 -3.27 13.52 -7.82
C VAL A 55 -3.81 13.88 -9.19
N THR A 56 -5.09 13.59 -9.42
CA THR A 56 -5.84 14.02 -10.61
C THR A 56 -7.21 14.56 -10.16
N PRO A 57 -7.97 15.24 -11.02
CA PRO A 57 -9.33 15.63 -10.69
C PRO A 57 -10.31 14.48 -10.41
N TRP A 58 -9.98 13.22 -10.74
CA TRP A 58 -10.90 12.08 -10.62
C TRP A 58 -10.41 10.96 -9.68
N PHE A 59 -9.10 10.87 -9.41
CA PHE A 59 -8.53 9.97 -8.41
C PHE A 59 -7.27 10.54 -7.75
N MET A 60 -6.88 9.92 -6.63
CA MET A 60 -5.53 9.95 -6.07
C MET A 60 -4.99 8.52 -6.00
N ASN A 61 -3.84 8.27 -6.62
CA ASN A 61 -3.22 6.94 -6.65
C ASN A 61 -1.79 6.99 -6.15
N LEU A 62 -1.38 5.98 -5.38
CA LEU A 62 0.03 5.62 -5.25
C LEU A 62 0.45 5.00 -6.58
N LEU A 63 1.48 5.56 -7.21
CA LEU A 63 1.91 5.17 -8.55
C LEU A 63 3.39 4.83 -8.54
N ARG A 64 3.74 3.73 -9.20
CA ARG A 64 5.12 3.30 -9.43
C ARG A 64 5.42 3.04 -10.89
N PHE A 65 6.66 3.32 -11.31
CA PHE A 65 7.11 3.09 -12.68
C PHE A 65 8.62 2.75 -12.72
N PRO A 66 9.13 2.06 -13.76
CA PRO A 66 10.54 1.71 -13.88
C PRO A 66 11.43 2.96 -14.06
N LEU A 67 12.61 2.95 -13.45
CA LEU A 67 13.66 3.92 -13.71
C LEU A 67 14.69 3.36 -14.71
N GLY A 68 14.95 4.10 -15.80
CA GLY A 68 15.85 3.68 -16.87
C GLY A 68 15.25 2.62 -17.79
N ASP A 69 16.09 1.98 -18.61
CA ASP A 69 15.70 0.89 -19.53
C ASP A 69 15.67 -0.46 -18.80
N ALA A 70 14.86 -0.55 -17.74
CA ALA A 70 14.62 -1.77 -17.00
C ALA A 70 13.22 -2.33 -17.36
N PRO A 71 13.04 -2.91 -18.57
CA PRO A 71 11.74 -3.39 -19.04
C PRO A 71 11.19 -4.55 -18.21
N ASP A 72 12.06 -5.30 -17.51
CA ASP A 72 11.69 -6.48 -16.71
C ASP A 72 11.42 -6.18 -15.22
N ALA A 73 11.37 -4.90 -14.83
CA ALA A 73 10.98 -4.54 -13.48
C ALA A 73 9.50 -4.90 -13.27
N SER A 74 9.20 -5.95 -12.51
CA SER A 74 7.82 -6.31 -12.17
C SER A 74 7.14 -5.14 -11.44
N LEU A 75 6.12 -4.56 -12.08
CA LEU A 75 5.33 -3.45 -11.54
C LEU A 75 4.03 -3.94 -10.89
N GLU A 76 3.67 -5.21 -11.05
CA GLU A 76 2.66 -5.90 -10.25
C GLU A 76 3.20 -6.34 -8.90
N GLY A 77 2.30 -6.54 -7.95
CA GLY A 77 2.64 -7.06 -6.63
C GLY A 77 1.95 -6.33 -5.48
N LYS A 78 2.28 -6.79 -4.28
CA LYS A 78 1.71 -6.29 -3.04
C LYS A 78 2.80 -5.58 -2.23
N LEU A 79 2.56 -4.33 -1.86
CA LEU A 79 3.37 -3.65 -0.85
C LEU A 79 2.74 -3.91 0.53
N GLN A 80 3.50 -4.52 1.43
CA GLN A 80 3.09 -4.66 2.82
C GLN A 80 3.25 -3.32 3.55
N TRP A 81 2.15 -2.79 4.07
CA TRP A 81 2.18 -1.64 4.94
C TRP A 81 1.28 -1.86 6.15
N ASP A 82 1.88 -1.95 7.33
CA ASP A 82 1.19 -2.08 8.63
C ASP A 82 0.27 -3.29 8.76
N GLY A 83 0.66 -4.41 8.12
CA GLY A 83 -0.18 -5.60 8.03
C GLY A 83 -1.26 -5.50 6.94
N HIS A 84 -1.41 -4.34 6.31
CA HIS A 84 -2.22 -4.16 5.11
C HIS A 84 -1.44 -4.48 3.85
N HIS A 85 -2.14 -4.97 2.84
CA HIS A 85 -1.57 -5.26 1.53
C HIS A 85 -2.07 -4.22 0.53
N LEU A 86 -1.18 -3.35 0.07
CA LEU A 86 -1.47 -2.44 -1.03
C LEU A 86 -1.26 -3.19 -2.34
N SER A 87 -2.33 -3.38 -3.09
CA SER A 87 -2.30 -4.12 -4.35
C SER A 87 -2.14 -3.15 -5.52
N PHE A 88 -1.12 -3.39 -6.33
CA PHE A 88 -0.87 -2.61 -7.53
C PHE A 88 -1.46 -3.29 -8.76
N ILE A 89 -2.14 -2.49 -9.58
CA ILE A 89 -2.68 -2.88 -10.89
C ILE A 89 -1.83 -2.21 -11.96
N GLU A 90 -1.36 -2.99 -12.93
CA GLU A 90 -0.59 -2.46 -14.06
C GLU A 90 -1.46 -1.61 -14.99
N GLY A 91 -0.85 -0.54 -15.49
CA GLY A 91 -1.38 0.33 -16.51
C GLY A 91 -0.30 0.59 -17.56
N PHE A 92 -0.73 0.99 -18.74
CA PHE A 92 0.16 1.30 -19.84
C PHE A 92 -0.36 2.51 -20.59
N GLU A 93 0.54 3.45 -20.87
CA GLU A 93 0.26 4.58 -21.75
C GLU A 93 1.35 4.66 -22.80
N ALA A 94 1.00 4.69 -24.09
CA ALA A 94 1.98 4.57 -25.17
C ALA A 94 3.11 5.63 -25.10
N GLU A 95 2.79 6.83 -24.62
CA GLU A 95 3.77 7.92 -24.45
C GLU A 95 4.61 7.78 -23.17
N PHE A 96 4.13 7.08 -22.15
CA PHE A 96 4.80 6.98 -20.85
C PHE A 96 5.55 5.65 -20.67
N GLY A 97 4.91 4.57 -21.08
CA GLY A 97 5.27 3.18 -20.82
C GLY A 97 4.40 2.53 -19.74
N ALA A 98 4.90 1.42 -19.21
CA ALA A 98 4.28 0.68 -18.12
C ALA A 98 4.42 1.42 -16.78
N PHE A 99 3.36 1.35 -15.98
CA PHE A 99 3.30 1.82 -14.61
C PHE A 99 2.35 0.92 -13.82
N ALA A 100 2.31 1.06 -12.50
CA ALA A 100 1.27 0.44 -11.71
C ALA A 100 0.71 1.40 -10.67
N ILE A 101 -0.59 1.26 -10.40
CA ILE A 101 -1.35 2.12 -9.51
C ILE A 101 -1.98 1.32 -8.37
N CYS A 102 -2.02 1.92 -7.19
CA CYS A 102 -2.85 1.51 -6.07
C CYS A 102 -3.75 2.70 -5.72
N SER A 103 -5.07 2.51 -5.80
CA SER A 103 -6.03 3.57 -5.49
C SER A 103 -5.96 3.95 -4.02
N LEU A 104 -5.87 5.25 -3.75
CA LEU A 104 -5.90 5.83 -2.40
C LEU A 104 -7.23 6.53 -2.14
N ALA A 105 -7.72 7.29 -3.13
CA ALA A 105 -9.00 7.96 -3.05
C ALA A 105 -9.66 8.11 -4.43
N SER A 106 -10.96 7.87 -4.47
CA SER A 106 -11.85 8.18 -5.59
C SER A 106 -13.31 8.05 -5.11
N PRO A 107 -14.23 8.95 -5.50
CA PRO A 107 -14.00 10.19 -6.25
C PRO A 107 -13.26 11.26 -5.44
N MET A 108 -12.79 12.32 -6.10
CA MET A 108 -12.00 13.39 -5.44
C MET A 108 -12.84 14.52 -4.82
N PHE A 109 -14.17 14.39 -4.80
CA PHE A 109 -15.11 15.39 -4.27
C PHE A 109 -14.98 15.65 -2.76
N GLU A 110 -14.32 14.77 -2.02
CA GLU A 110 -14.08 14.95 -0.58
C GLU A 110 -12.95 15.95 -0.29
N TYR A 111 -12.13 16.28 -1.29
CA TYR A 111 -11.06 17.27 -1.15
C TYR A 111 -11.57 18.66 -1.50
N ARG A 112 -11.39 19.61 -0.58
CA ARG A 112 -11.83 21.00 -0.78
C ARG A 112 -11.10 21.71 -1.93
N ASP A 113 -9.79 21.49 -2.03
CA ASP A 113 -8.89 22.18 -2.94
C ASP A 113 -7.64 21.34 -3.18
N GLN A 114 -6.77 21.82 -4.09
CA GLN A 114 -5.51 21.16 -4.41
C GLN A 114 -4.61 21.01 -3.18
N ASP A 115 -4.55 22.01 -2.32
CA ASP A 115 -3.67 21.99 -1.14
C ASP A 115 -4.07 20.87 -0.17
N ALA A 116 -5.36 20.64 0.04
CA ALA A 116 -5.88 19.54 0.85
C ALA A 116 -5.52 18.16 0.24
N ALA A 117 -5.65 18.01 -1.08
CA ALA A 117 -5.26 16.78 -1.78
C ALA A 117 -3.74 16.54 -1.68
N VAL A 118 -2.93 17.58 -1.87
CA VAL A 118 -1.47 17.52 -1.76
C VAL A 118 -1.02 17.22 -0.33
N ALA A 119 -1.65 17.82 0.68
CA ALA A 119 -1.36 17.53 2.08
C ALA A 119 -1.59 16.06 2.40
N THR A 120 -2.71 15.49 1.94
CA THR A 120 -3.04 14.07 2.10
C THR A 120 -2.04 13.18 1.38
N ALA A 121 -1.69 13.50 0.13
CA ALA A 121 -0.68 12.78 -0.64
C ALA A 121 0.69 12.75 0.06
N ARG A 122 1.12 13.88 0.65
CA ARG A 122 2.37 13.97 1.41
C ARG A 122 2.33 13.14 2.69
N GLU A 123 1.20 13.14 3.40
CA GLU A 123 1.00 12.34 4.62
C GLU A 123 1.08 10.83 4.32
N VAL A 124 0.42 10.37 3.25
CA VAL A 124 0.53 8.97 2.78
C VAL A 124 1.99 8.61 2.52
N LEU A 125 2.74 9.45 1.80
CA LEU A 125 4.16 9.18 1.51
C LEU A 125 5.02 9.20 2.78
N ALA A 126 4.75 10.08 3.73
CA ALA A 126 5.46 10.13 5.01
C ALA A 126 5.26 8.82 5.81
N GLN A 127 4.03 8.32 5.87
CA GLN A 127 3.72 7.07 6.56
C GLN A 127 4.31 5.84 5.85
N LEU A 128 4.36 5.83 4.52
CA LEU A 128 4.97 4.74 3.75
C LEU A 128 6.50 4.69 3.89
N ARG A 129 7.14 5.85 4.08
CA ARG A 129 8.61 5.99 4.12
C ARG A 129 9.20 5.98 5.53
N SER A 130 8.37 6.17 6.55
CA SER A 130 8.84 6.19 7.94
C SER A 130 9.39 4.81 8.33
N PRO A 131 10.63 4.74 8.88
CA PRO A 131 11.15 3.49 9.43
C PRO A 131 10.24 3.03 10.57
N ARG A 132 9.64 1.84 10.44
CA ARG A 132 8.78 1.31 11.50
C ARG A 132 9.62 0.97 12.73
N VAL A 133 9.31 1.61 13.86
CA VAL A 133 9.57 1.02 15.18
C VAL A 133 8.49 -0.03 15.37
N ALA A 134 8.85 -1.30 15.31
CA ALA A 134 7.92 -2.38 15.59
C ALA A 134 7.46 -2.24 17.06
N THR A 135 6.28 -1.68 17.30
CA THR A 135 5.57 -1.95 18.54
C THR A 135 5.12 -3.40 18.46
N GLN A 136 5.97 -4.29 18.94
CA GLN A 136 5.59 -5.65 19.24
C GLN A 136 4.43 -5.57 20.24
N THR A 137 3.19 -5.77 19.77
CA THR A 137 2.08 -6.05 20.66
C THR A 137 2.48 -7.30 21.43
N PRO A 138 2.64 -7.25 22.77
CA PRO A 138 3.01 -8.43 23.53
C PRO A 138 1.88 -9.45 23.35
N ASP A 139 2.20 -10.56 22.68
CA ASP A 139 1.31 -11.70 22.54
C ASP A 139 0.81 -12.13 23.93
N PRO A 140 -0.50 -11.96 24.26
CA PRO A 140 -1.03 -12.32 25.56
C PRO A 140 -0.98 -13.84 25.82
N GLN A 141 -0.70 -14.67 24.80
CA GLN A 141 -0.59 -16.12 24.95
C GLN A 141 0.74 -16.56 25.59
N ARG A 142 1.75 -15.68 25.68
CA ARG A 142 3.02 -16.00 26.39
C ARG A 142 2.98 -15.71 27.89
N ARG A 143 1.82 -15.31 28.44
CA ARG A 143 1.61 -15.11 29.89
C ARG A 143 0.80 -16.24 30.54
N ARG A 144 0.93 -17.48 30.06
CA ARG A 144 0.34 -18.64 30.74
C ARG A 144 1.33 -19.76 31.01
N PHE A 145 2.46 -19.44 31.62
CA PHE A 145 3.26 -20.38 32.40
C PHE A 145 4.02 -19.56 33.44
N LEU A 146 3.51 -19.49 34.67
CA LEU A 146 4.20 -19.19 35.94
C LEU A 146 3.20 -18.65 36.97
N LEU A 147 2.33 -19.52 37.51
CA LEU A 147 1.72 -19.39 38.84
C LEU A 147 1.12 -20.77 39.19
N GLY A 148 1.76 -21.45 40.14
CA GLY A 148 1.43 -22.83 40.54
C GLY A 148 0.43 -22.94 41.69
N ARG A 149 0.48 -24.13 42.33
CA ARG A 149 -0.33 -24.70 43.44
C ARG A 149 -1.63 -25.36 42.97
N GLY A 150 -2.02 -26.55 43.44
CA GLY A 150 -1.51 -27.43 44.50
C GLY A 150 -2.44 -28.66 44.55
N ALA A 151 -1.93 -29.78 45.07
CA ALA A 151 -2.55 -31.10 45.09
C ALA A 151 -3.85 -31.19 45.92
N VAL A 152 -4.76 -32.10 45.54
CA VAL A 152 -5.49 -33.04 46.44
C VAL A 152 -5.90 -34.31 45.67
N GLN A 153 -5.37 -35.47 46.07
CA GLN A 153 -6.08 -36.78 46.15
C GLN A 153 -6.25 -37.09 47.66
N PRO A 154 -6.96 -38.13 48.19
CA PRO A 154 -7.52 -39.34 47.54
C PRO A 154 -8.88 -39.85 48.14
N ALA A 155 -9.35 -41.04 47.69
CA ALA A 155 -9.89 -42.18 48.48
C ALA A 155 -10.99 -42.96 47.69
N GLU A 156 -10.70 -44.17 47.17
CA GLU A 156 -11.04 -45.51 47.73
C GLU A 156 -12.54 -45.90 47.56
N ARG A 157 -12.97 -47.03 46.96
CA ARG A 157 -12.74 -48.46 47.26
C ARG A 157 -13.18 -49.33 46.06
N SER A 158 -12.36 -50.32 45.67
CA SER A 158 -12.60 -51.77 45.83
C SER A 158 -13.69 -52.40 44.96
N THR A 159 -13.33 -53.27 44.01
CA THR A 159 -13.43 -54.75 44.14
C THR A 159 -13.01 -55.48 42.84
N ALA A 160 -11.97 -56.31 42.98
CA ALA A 160 -11.79 -57.68 42.49
C ALA A 160 -12.18 -58.18 41.07
N ARG A 161 -11.31 -59.08 40.57
CA ARG A 161 -11.57 -60.36 39.84
C ARG A 161 -11.45 -60.29 38.31
N MET A 162 -10.36 -60.74 37.68
CA MET A 162 -9.86 -62.11 37.40
C MET A 162 -10.41 -62.71 36.08
N LYS A 163 -9.46 -63.00 35.16
CA LYS A 163 -9.41 -64.04 34.09
C LYS A 163 -10.52 -64.11 33.03
N GLY A 164 -10.10 -64.35 31.77
CA GLY A 164 -10.89 -65.17 30.86
C GLY A 164 -10.65 -64.88 29.38
N SER A 165 -9.98 -65.83 28.72
CA SER A 165 -9.78 -65.95 27.28
C SER A 165 -11.10 -66.24 26.54
N ALA A 166 -11.19 -65.75 25.30
CA ALA A 166 -11.63 -66.53 24.13
C ALA A 166 -11.06 -65.84 22.88
#